data_AF-A0A2V2QEX1-F1
#
_entry.id   AF-A0A2V2QEX1-F1
#
_cell.length_a   1.000
_cell.length_b   1.000
_cell.length_c   1.000
_cell.angle_alpha   90.00
_cell.angle_beta   90.00
_cell.angle_gamma   90.00
#
_symmetry.space_group_name_H-M   'P 1'
#
loop_
_entity.id
_entity.type
_entity.pdbx_description
1 polymer ?
#
loop_
_entity_poly.entity_id
_entity_poly.type
_entity_poly.pdbx_seq_one_letter_code
_entity_poly.pdbx_strand_id
1 'polypeptide(L)'
;GQLLCPPAGPATDPAFDNRLLAPAIERYDRARTAFAAAEDGLAADEGHGELSRAEREIRSLLATVLLPTWDKVWQGLDLLRELPEGARTEDRWTRDRWSFTAHRDRVRSGEPPQPRRDDAVTAAQKLASRETAQAQLEAQEALDDPLVLAGRRLAGEAFLATVTGVEMAYTESKRPSPRPLVTLRTDERPHLGERTKVYRSLDGKPQTAEFVRAGQEEGPDGEILIVLRIMDRMGRGKEPAPGSLPEPGERIAWTLFEHDQRGGPKLPDPEETPWTHGGPPGADAAAHAEHPDPVTPEDLL
;
A
#
# COMPACT_ATOMS: atom_id res chain seq x y z
N GLY A 1 14.32 34.41 16.05
CA GLY A 1 14.76 33.02 15.80
C GLY A 1 13.68 32.03 16.16
N GLN A 2 12.46 32.29 15.70
CA GLN A 2 11.38 31.30 15.67
C GLN A 2 11.28 30.79 14.23
N LEU A 3 10.85 29.55 14.05
CA LEU A 3 10.60 29.02 12.72
C LEU A 3 9.27 29.54 12.17
N LEU A 4 9.27 29.99 10.91
CA LEU A 4 8.05 30.38 10.19
C LEU A 4 7.15 29.18 9.87
N CYS A 5 7.75 28.01 9.76
CA CYS A 5 7.08 26.73 9.58
C CYS A 5 7.81 25.72 10.49
N PRO A 6 7.42 25.62 11.78
CA PRO A 6 8.03 24.65 12.68
C PRO A 6 7.82 23.24 12.11
N PRO A 7 8.81 22.34 12.23
CA PRO A 7 8.75 21.02 11.63
C PRO A 7 7.53 20.26 12.16
N ALA A 8 6.80 19.58 11.27
CA ALA A 8 5.63 18.76 11.61
C ALA A 8 5.99 17.43 12.31
N GLY A 9 7.06 17.41 13.09
CA GLY A 9 7.61 16.22 13.75
C GLY A 9 7.66 16.33 15.27
N PRO A 10 8.22 15.33 15.97
CA PRO A 10 8.31 15.32 17.44
C PRO A 10 9.27 16.38 18.01
N ALA A 11 10.00 17.09 17.15
CA ALA A 11 10.92 18.14 17.54
C ALA A 11 10.18 19.49 17.62
N THR A 12 9.98 20.00 18.84
CA THR A 12 9.43 21.34 19.09
C THR A 12 10.49 22.42 18.83
N ASP A 13 10.06 23.66 18.57
CA ASP A 13 10.96 24.82 18.45
C ASP A 13 11.44 25.23 19.86
N PRO A 14 12.73 25.01 20.22
CA PRO A 14 13.20 25.29 21.57
C PRO A 14 13.14 26.78 21.93
N ALA A 15 13.14 27.68 20.94
CA ALA A 15 12.99 29.11 21.20
C ALA A 15 11.54 29.47 21.55
N PHE A 16 10.56 28.82 20.92
CA PHE A 16 9.15 28.95 21.30
C PHE A 16 8.92 28.39 22.71
N ASP A 17 9.38 27.16 22.97
CA ASP A 17 9.17 26.49 24.25
C ASP A 17 9.75 27.29 25.42
N ASN A 18 11.03 27.66 25.32
CA ASN A 18 11.74 28.30 26.43
C ASN A 18 11.40 29.77 26.61
N ARG A 19 11.09 30.50 25.52
CA ARG A 19 10.94 31.98 25.59
C ARG A 19 9.49 32.45 25.57
N LEU A 20 8.56 31.63 25.11
CA LEU A 20 7.14 31.98 25.03
C LEU A 20 6.28 31.07 25.91
N LEU A 21 6.34 29.75 25.67
CA LEU A 21 5.43 28.82 26.32
C LEU A 21 5.74 28.66 27.82
N ALA A 22 7.01 28.46 28.21
CA ALA A 22 7.39 28.32 29.61
C ALA A 22 6.99 29.54 30.46
N PRO A 23 7.29 30.80 30.06
CA PRO A 23 6.80 31.98 30.80
C PRO A 23 5.26 32.09 30.86
N ALA A 24 4.54 31.65 29.83
CA ALA A 24 3.08 31.64 29.84
C ALA A 24 2.52 30.60 30.82
N ILE A 25 3.12 29.41 30.89
CA ILE A 25 2.79 28.37 31.88
C ILE A 25 3.06 28.88 33.30
N GLU A 26 4.21 29.52 33.55
CA GLU A 26 4.52 30.10 34.86
C GLU A 26 3.49 31.17 35.28
N ARG A 27 3.03 32.01 34.34
CA ARG A 27 1.96 33.00 34.61
C ARG A 27 0.64 32.31 34.95
N TYR A 28 0.28 31.28 34.20
CA TYR A 28 -0.91 30.47 34.46
C TYR A 28 -0.86 29.83 35.85
N ASP A 29 0.27 29.22 36.22
CA ASP A 29 0.43 28.61 37.54
C ASP A 29 0.35 29.64 38.66
N ARG A 30 0.98 30.81 38.51
CA ARG A 30 0.85 31.90 39.48
C ARG A 30 -0.60 32.37 39.62
N ALA A 31 -1.31 32.58 38.50
CA ALA A 31 -2.70 33.01 38.50
C ALA A 31 -3.62 31.95 39.14
N ARG A 32 -3.37 30.67 38.86
CA ARG A 32 -4.11 29.54 39.45
C ARG A 32 -3.91 29.45 40.96
N THR A 33 -2.68 29.62 41.44
CA THR A 33 -2.40 29.65 42.89
C THR A 33 -3.05 30.86 43.57
N ALA A 34 -2.97 32.05 42.97
CA ALA A 34 -3.59 33.26 43.51
C ALA A 34 -5.11 33.15 43.58
N PHE A 35 -5.75 32.64 42.53
CA PHE A 35 -7.19 32.39 42.51
C PHE A 35 -7.62 31.38 43.60
N ALA A 36 -6.87 30.30 43.79
CA ALA A 36 -7.15 29.31 44.82
C ALA A 36 -6.95 29.83 46.26
N ALA A 37 -6.15 30.89 46.43
CA ALA A 37 -5.88 31.51 47.72
C ALA A 37 -6.80 32.72 48.03
N ALA A 38 -7.75 33.04 47.15
CA ALA A 38 -8.65 34.17 47.36
C ALA A 38 -9.59 33.93 48.56
N GLU A 39 -9.59 34.86 49.53
CA GLU A 39 -10.39 34.76 50.75
C GLU A 39 -11.72 35.55 50.67
N ASP A 40 -11.86 36.42 49.66
CA ASP A 40 -13.07 37.21 49.43
C ASP A 40 -13.51 37.18 47.95
N GLY A 41 -14.75 37.58 47.71
CA GLY A 41 -15.36 37.52 46.37
C GLY A 41 -14.71 38.47 45.36
N LEU A 42 -14.16 39.61 45.81
CA LEU A 42 -13.55 40.60 44.92
C LEU A 42 -12.18 40.10 44.43
N ALA A 43 -11.38 39.52 45.33
CA ALA A 43 -10.13 38.86 45.02
C ALA A 43 -10.33 37.60 44.17
N ALA A 44 -11.42 36.85 44.40
CA ALA A 44 -11.78 35.69 43.59
C ALA A 44 -12.13 36.10 42.15
N ASP A 45 -12.91 37.17 41.97
CA ASP A 45 -13.28 37.67 40.63
C ASP A 45 -12.05 38.18 39.85
N GLU A 46 -11.15 38.93 40.50
CA GLU A 46 -9.90 39.39 39.87
C GLU A 46 -8.99 38.21 39.51
N GLY A 47 -8.79 37.26 40.44
CA GLY A 47 -8.02 36.05 40.21
C GLY A 47 -8.57 35.18 39.09
N HIS A 48 -9.91 35.08 38.98
CA HIS A 48 -10.57 34.37 37.89
C HIS A 48 -10.32 35.03 36.53
N GLY A 49 -10.34 36.37 36.50
CA GLY A 49 -10.03 37.15 35.31
C GLY A 49 -8.60 36.95 34.81
N GLU A 50 -7.62 36.96 35.72
CA GLU A 50 -6.22 36.73 35.40
C GLU A 50 -5.93 35.28 34.97
N LEU A 51 -6.53 34.29 35.64
CA LEU A 51 -6.45 32.88 35.23
C LEU A 51 -6.99 32.69 33.80
N SER A 52 -8.15 33.28 33.51
CA SER A 52 -8.77 33.22 32.17
C SER A 52 -7.95 33.94 31.09
N ARG A 53 -7.17 34.96 31.45
CA ARG A 53 -6.22 35.61 30.54
C ARG A 53 -5.01 34.72 30.26
N ALA A 54 -4.43 34.13 31.30
CA ALA A 54 -3.29 33.23 31.15
C ALA A 54 -3.64 31.98 30.34
N GLU A 55 -4.83 31.39 30.53
CA GLU A 55 -5.30 30.26 29.71
C GLU A 55 -5.43 30.66 28.23
N ARG A 56 -6.04 31.83 27.94
CA ARG A 56 -6.16 32.34 26.57
C ARG A 56 -4.81 32.62 25.93
N GLU A 57 -3.83 33.10 26.70
CA GLU A 57 -2.48 33.33 26.20
C GLU A 57 -1.82 32.01 25.78
N ILE A 58 -1.85 30.98 26.65
CA ILE A 58 -1.32 29.65 26.31
C ILE A 58 -2.03 29.09 25.07
N ARG A 59 -3.36 29.16 25.02
CA ARG A 59 -4.14 28.70 23.86
C ARG A 59 -3.74 29.44 22.59
N SER A 60 -3.57 30.76 22.66
CA SER A 60 -3.14 31.59 21.52
C SER A 60 -1.74 31.21 21.05
N LEU A 61 -0.80 30.98 21.96
CA LEU A 61 0.57 30.56 21.63
C LEU A 61 0.60 29.17 20.98
N LEU A 62 -0.18 28.22 21.50
CA LEU A 62 -0.27 26.89 20.90
C LEU A 62 -0.95 26.94 19.52
N ALA A 63 -1.97 27.77 19.36
CA ALA A 63 -2.66 27.94 18.09
C ALA A 63 -1.73 28.43 16.98
N THR A 64 -0.79 29.35 17.26
CA THR A 64 0.13 29.86 16.24
C THR A 64 1.11 28.81 15.71
N VAL A 65 1.41 27.77 16.50
CA VAL A 65 2.32 26.69 16.10
C VAL A 65 1.60 25.45 15.58
N LEU A 66 0.40 25.15 16.08
CA LEU A 66 -0.36 23.95 15.70
C LEU A 66 -1.27 24.16 14.49
N LEU A 67 -1.97 25.30 14.41
CA LEU A 67 -2.96 25.54 13.34
C LEU A 67 -2.35 25.52 11.94
N PRO A 68 -1.17 26.12 11.65
CA PRO A 68 -0.64 26.11 10.30
C PRO A 68 -0.43 24.70 9.75
N THR A 69 0.10 23.78 10.57
CA THR A 69 0.30 22.38 10.17
C THR A 69 -1.05 21.67 10.01
N TRP A 70 -1.99 21.88 10.93
CA TRP A 70 -3.34 21.33 10.85
C TRP A 70 -4.05 21.75 9.56
N ASP A 71 -4.06 23.05 9.26
CA ASP A 71 -4.67 23.62 8.06
C ASP A 71 -4.00 23.08 6.79
N LYS A 72 -2.67 22.90 6.80
CA LYS A 72 -1.94 22.29 5.69
C LYS A 72 -2.28 20.81 5.49
N VAL A 73 -2.51 20.06 6.57
CA VAL A 73 -2.98 18.67 6.48
C VAL A 73 -4.35 18.61 5.83
N TRP A 74 -5.30 19.46 6.23
CA TRP A 74 -6.63 19.50 5.61
C TRP A 74 -6.59 19.98 4.16
N GLN A 75 -5.78 21.00 3.87
CA GLN A 75 -5.54 21.41 2.48
C GLN A 75 -4.98 20.25 1.65
N GLY A 76 -4.04 19.46 2.20
CA GLY A 76 -3.52 18.27 1.54
C GLY A 76 -4.59 17.21 1.29
N LEU A 77 -5.48 16.96 2.27
CA LEU A 77 -6.60 16.04 2.10
C LEU A 77 -7.60 16.52 1.05
N ASP A 78 -7.87 17.82 1.00
CA ASP A 78 -8.77 18.39 -0.01
C ASP A 78 -8.16 18.27 -1.42
N LEU A 79 -6.85 18.53 -1.58
CA LEU A 79 -6.15 18.29 -2.84
C LEU A 79 -6.17 16.82 -3.24
N LEU A 80 -6.00 15.89 -2.30
CA LEU A 80 -6.08 14.45 -2.58
C LEU A 80 -7.47 14.02 -3.03
N ARG A 81 -8.54 14.66 -2.52
CA ARG A 81 -9.93 14.40 -2.93
C ARG A 81 -10.25 14.91 -4.33
N GLU A 82 -9.47 15.85 -4.86
CA GLU A 82 -9.62 16.33 -6.24
C GLU A 82 -9.00 15.39 -7.28
N LEU A 83 -8.16 14.43 -6.85
CA LEU A 83 -7.57 13.46 -7.75
C LEU A 83 -8.62 12.49 -8.30
N PRO A 84 -8.53 12.11 -9.59
CA PRO A 84 -9.41 11.09 -10.13
C PRO A 84 -9.17 9.75 -9.42
N GLU A 85 -10.24 8.98 -9.27
CA GLU A 85 -10.15 7.64 -8.72
C GLU A 85 -9.25 6.74 -9.60
N GLY A 86 -8.34 6.00 -8.97
CA GLY A 86 -7.48 5.04 -9.67
C GLY A 86 -8.31 3.91 -10.27
N ALA A 87 -7.95 3.47 -11.49
CA ALA A 87 -8.72 2.50 -12.26
C ALA A 87 -8.96 1.16 -11.55
N ARG A 88 -8.11 0.80 -10.56
CA ARG A 88 -8.20 -0.47 -9.82
C ARG A 88 -8.81 -0.33 -8.44
N THR A 89 -9.30 0.86 -8.08
CA THR A 89 -9.91 1.12 -6.76
C THR A 89 -11.19 0.32 -6.56
N GLU A 90 -12.05 0.23 -7.57
CA GLU A 90 -13.28 -0.58 -7.52
C GLU A 90 -12.99 -2.08 -7.29
N ASP A 91 -11.96 -2.62 -7.95
CA ASP A 91 -11.54 -4.01 -7.78
C ASP A 91 -11.03 -4.27 -6.36
N ARG A 92 -10.22 -3.36 -5.80
CA ARG A 92 -9.76 -3.43 -4.40
C ARG A 92 -10.92 -3.39 -3.42
N TRP A 93 -11.84 -2.44 -3.59
CA TRP A 93 -13.05 -2.32 -2.77
C TRP A 93 -13.90 -3.59 -2.84
N THR A 94 -14.05 -4.18 -4.02
CA THR A 94 -14.77 -5.43 -4.21
C THR A 94 -14.10 -6.56 -3.42
N ARG A 95 -12.77 -6.68 -3.45
CA ARG A 95 -12.04 -7.68 -2.65
C ARG A 95 -12.20 -7.48 -1.14
N ASP A 96 -12.17 -6.23 -0.67
CA ASP A 96 -12.39 -5.92 0.74
C ASP A 96 -13.79 -6.33 1.20
N ARG A 97 -14.81 -6.08 0.37
CA ARG A 97 -16.18 -6.55 0.61
C ARG A 97 -16.27 -8.07 0.66
N TRP A 98 -15.55 -8.78 -0.22
CA TRP A 98 -15.49 -10.24 -0.18
C TRP A 98 -14.79 -10.74 1.09
N SER A 99 -13.67 -10.12 1.48
CA SER A 99 -12.92 -10.46 2.69
C SER A 99 -13.78 -10.27 3.96
N PHE A 100 -14.45 -9.11 4.07
CA PHE A 100 -15.40 -8.84 5.14
C PHE A 100 -16.56 -9.84 5.16
N THR A 101 -17.14 -10.12 3.98
CA THR A 101 -18.26 -11.05 3.85
C THR A 101 -17.88 -12.46 4.27
N ALA A 102 -16.72 -12.94 3.81
CA ALA A 102 -16.17 -14.23 4.19
C ALA A 102 -15.94 -14.31 5.70
N HIS A 103 -15.37 -13.27 6.32
CA HIS A 103 -15.20 -13.21 7.77
C HIS A 103 -16.53 -13.23 8.53
N ARG A 104 -17.53 -12.45 8.09
CA ARG A 104 -18.88 -12.44 8.66
C ARG A 104 -19.52 -13.83 8.58
N ASP A 105 -19.43 -14.49 7.43
CA ASP A 105 -20.05 -15.79 7.21
C ASP A 105 -19.38 -16.89 8.05
N ARG A 106 -18.06 -16.80 8.22
CA ARG A 106 -17.26 -17.61 9.14
C ARG A 106 -17.72 -17.47 10.60
N VAL A 107 -17.96 -16.25 11.06
CA VAL A 107 -18.47 -16.01 12.42
C VAL A 107 -19.90 -16.56 12.56
N ARG A 108 -20.75 -16.37 11.55
CA ARG A 108 -22.14 -16.86 11.54
C ARG A 108 -22.27 -18.37 11.49
N SER A 109 -21.31 -19.08 10.88
CA SER A 109 -21.30 -20.55 10.88
C SER A 109 -20.93 -21.15 12.23
N GLY A 110 -20.62 -20.32 13.23
CA GLY A 110 -20.23 -20.77 14.56
C GLY A 110 -18.80 -21.30 14.61
N GLU A 111 -17.94 -20.91 13.65
CA GLU A 111 -16.51 -21.17 13.80
C GLU A 111 -15.98 -20.51 15.08
N PRO A 112 -15.01 -21.15 15.76
CA PRO A 112 -14.40 -20.58 16.94
C PRO A 112 -13.90 -19.14 16.71
N PRO A 113 -14.00 -18.27 17.75
CA PRO A 113 -13.44 -16.94 17.68
C PRO A 113 -11.94 -17.00 17.38
N GLN A 114 -11.40 -15.91 16.82
CA GLN A 114 -9.98 -15.86 16.49
C GLN A 114 -9.16 -16.06 17.78
N PRO A 115 -8.21 -17.02 17.80
CA PRO A 115 -7.42 -17.26 18.99
C PRO A 115 -6.55 -16.04 19.32
N ARG A 116 -6.24 -15.85 20.60
CA ARG A 116 -5.35 -14.77 21.06
C ARG A 116 -3.95 -14.90 20.47
N ARG A 117 -3.52 -16.12 20.17
CA ARG A 117 -2.27 -16.45 19.49
C ARG A 117 -2.57 -17.44 18.37
N ASP A 118 -2.14 -17.09 17.17
CA ASP A 118 -2.21 -18.00 16.03
C ASP A 118 -1.15 -19.11 16.19
N ASP A 119 -1.49 -20.33 15.78
CA ASP A 119 -0.48 -21.36 15.53
C ASP A 119 0.42 -20.95 14.35
N ALA A 120 1.54 -21.63 14.18
CA ALA A 120 2.53 -21.25 13.18
C ALA A 120 2.04 -21.35 11.73
N VAL A 121 1.18 -22.33 11.41
CA VAL A 121 0.60 -22.46 10.06
C VAL A 121 -0.35 -21.31 9.82
N THR A 122 -1.27 -21.05 10.76
CA THR A 122 -2.24 -19.95 10.66
C THR A 122 -1.53 -18.59 10.57
N ALA A 123 -0.49 -18.37 11.39
CA ALA A 123 0.30 -17.14 11.37
C ALA A 123 1.01 -16.96 10.02
N ALA A 124 1.64 -18.02 9.49
CA ALA A 124 2.30 -18.00 8.18
C ALA A 124 1.31 -17.77 7.03
N GLN A 125 0.12 -18.38 7.07
CA GLN A 125 -0.94 -18.13 6.08
C GLN A 125 -1.39 -16.67 6.08
N LYS A 126 -1.63 -16.09 7.26
CA LYS A 126 -2.01 -14.67 7.40
C LYS A 126 -0.90 -13.74 6.93
N LEU A 127 0.36 -14.06 7.24
CA LEU A 127 1.50 -13.29 6.76
C LEU A 127 1.60 -13.34 5.23
N ALA A 128 1.58 -14.54 4.64
CA ALA A 128 1.63 -14.71 3.18
C ALA A 128 0.48 -13.99 2.47
N SER A 129 -0.73 -14.00 3.06
CA SER A 129 -1.88 -13.26 2.55
C SER A 129 -1.63 -11.73 2.57
N ARG A 130 -1.07 -11.20 3.65
CA ARG A 130 -0.71 -9.78 3.77
C ARG A 130 0.40 -9.38 2.82
N GLU A 131 1.43 -10.21 2.65
CA GLU A 131 2.52 -9.98 1.70
C GLU A 131 2.00 -9.97 0.25
N THR A 132 1.11 -10.90 -0.08
CA THR A 132 0.43 -10.95 -1.39
C THR A 132 -0.40 -9.69 -1.61
N ALA A 133 -1.18 -9.26 -0.61
CA ALA A 133 -1.99 -8.05 -0.69
C ALA A 133 -1.15 -6.78 -0.81
N GLN A 134 -0.05 -6.68 -0.05
CA GLN A 134 0.90 -5.56 -0.12
C GLN A 134 1.55 -5.47 -1.50
N ALA A 135 2.09 -6.58 -2.01
CA ALA A 135 2.72 -6.59 -3.34
C ALA A 135 1.72 -6.34 -4.47
N GLN A 136 0.46 -6.77 -4.32
CA GLN A 136 -0.61 -6.40 -5.25
C GLN A 136 -0.93 -4.91 -5.16
N LEU A 137 -1.08 -4.34 -3.97
CA LEU A 137 -1.34 -2.92 -3.77
C LEU A 137 -0.25 -2.07 -4.45
N GLU A 138 1.02 -2.35 -4.17
CA GLU A 138 2.16 -1.62 -4.75
C GLU A 138 2.20 -1.72 -6.29
N ALA A 139 1.88 -2.88 -6.85
CA ALA A 139 1.80 -3.06 -8.29
C ALA A 139 0.65 -2.24 -8.90
N GLN A 140 -0.52 -2.23 -8.25
CA GLN A 140 -1.69 -1.51 -8.72
C GLN A 140 -1.51 0.02 -8.60
N GLU A 141 -0.92 0.51 -7.51
CA GLU A 141 -0.55 1.93 -7.36
C GLU A 141 0.41 2.39 -8.45
N ALA A 142 1.41 1.58 -8.78
CA ALA A 142 2.32 1.88 -9.88
C ALA A 142 1.64 1.91 -11.25
N LEU A 143 0.49 1.26 -11.43
CA LEU A 143 -0.25 1.26 -12.69
C LEU A 143 -1.30 2.38 -12.75
N ASP A 144 -1.80 2.82 -11.59
CA ASP A 144 -2.83 3.86 -11.48
C ASP A 144 -2.21 5.28 -11.36
N ASP A 145 -1.00 5.41 -10.79
CA ASP A 145 -0.31 6.69 -10.60
C ASP A 145 0.94 6.81 -11.51
N PRO A 146 0.96 7.76 -12.46
CA PRO A 146 2.11 8.01 -13.34
C PRO A 146 3.41 8.37 -12.61
N LEU A 147 3.36 9.01 -11.45
CA LEU A 147 4.55 9.37 -10.66
C LEU A 147 5.15 8.15 -9.97
N VAL A 148 4.31 7.25 -9.45
CA VAL A 148 4.76 5.97 -8.91
C VAL A 148 5.37 5.12 -10.03
N LEU A 149 4.72 5.08 -11.20
CA LEU A 149 5.28 4.40 -12.38
C LEU A 149 6.63 4.98 -12.81
N ALA A 150 6.78 6.31 -12.79
CA ALA A 150 8.02 6.98 -13.13
C ALA A 150 9.18 6.56 -12.21
N GLY A 151 8.92 6.41 -10.90
CA GLY A 151 9.89 5.84 -9.96
C GLY A 151 10.34 4.43 -10.35
N ARG A 152 9.38 3.55 -10.69
CA ARG A 152 9.66 2.18 -11.17
C ARG A 152 10.43 2.16 -12.49
N ARG A 153 10.17 3.11 -13.39
CA ARG A 153 10.90 3.27 -14.67
C ARG A 153 12.35 3.66 -14.44
N LEU A 154 12.61 4.63 -13.56
CA LEU A 154 13.96 5.04 -13.20
C LEU A 154 14.75 3.91 -12.51
N ALA A 155 14.07 3.04 -11.78
CA ALA A 155 14.67 1.84 -11.18
C ALA A 155 14.90 0.68 -12.17
N GLY A 156 14.46 0.80 -13.43
CA GLY A 156 14.55 -0.26 -14.44
C GLY A 156 13.53 -1.39 -14.26
N GLU A 157 12.52 -1.21 -13.40
CA GLU A 157 11.47 -2.18 -13.07
C GLU A 157 10.21 -2.02 -13.94
N ALA A 158 10.15 -0.96 -14.72
CA ALA A 158 9.13 -0.70 -15.73
C ALA A 158 9.75 0.09 -16.89
N PHE A 159 9.09 0.14 -18.04
CA PHE A 159 9.51 0.97 -19.17
C PHE A 159 8.34 1.32 -20.10
N LEU A 160 8.44 2.46 -20.78
CA LEU A 160 7.55 2.79 -21.90
C LEU A 160 8.20 2.36 -23.22
N ALA A 161 7.42 1.71 -24.09
CA ALA A 161 7.90 1.35 -25.41
C ALA A 161 6.83 1.53 -26.48
N THR A 162 7.27 1.85 -27.69
CA THR A 162 6.41 1.93 -28.87
C THR A 162 6.51 0.65 -29.67
N VAL A 163 5.38 0.08 -30.06
CA VAL A 163 5.33 -1.15 -30.85
C VAL A 163 5.69 -0.82 -32.29
N THR A 164 6.67 -1.52 -32.86
CA THR A 164 7.11 -1.31 -34.25
C THR A 164 6.65 -2.43 -35.19
N GLY A 165 6.44 -3.63 -34.66
CA GLY A 165 6.00 -4.77 -35.46
C GLY A 165 5.48 -5.91 -34.61
N VAL A 166 4.58 -6.70 -35.20
CA VAL A 166 4.02 -7.90 -34.59
C VAL A 166 4.11 -9.04 -35.59
N GLU A 167 4.82 -10.10 -35.21
CA GLU A 167 5.01 -11.30 -36.02
C GLU A 167 4.30 -12.48 -35.37
N MET A 168 3.44 -13.14 -36.13
CA MET A 168 2.74 -14.33 -35.64
C MET A 168 3.69 -15.52 -35.56
N ALA A 169 3.83 -16.09 -34.36
CA ALA A 169 4.53 -17.34 -34.13
C ALA A 169 3.63 -18.28 -33.31
N TYR A 170 3.98 -19.57 -33.28
CA TYR A 170 3.18 -20.62 -32.65
C TYR A 170 4.07 -21.56 -31.86
N THR A 171 3.54 -22.17 -30.79
CA THR A 171 4.25 -23.24 -30.07
C THR A 171 4.42 -24.48 -30.94
N GLU A 172 5.59 -25.11 -30.86
CA GLU A 172 5.86 -26.41 -31.46
C GLU A 172 5.19 -27.52 -30.62
N SER A 173 3.94 -27.84 -30.94
CA SER A 173 3.20 -28.92 -30.27
C SER A 173 2.16 -29.53 -31.20
N LYS A 174 1.58 -30.68 -30.81
CA LYS A 174 0.49 -31.34 -31.56
C LYS A 174 -0.75 -30.45 -31.74
N ARG A 175 -0.93 -29.45 -30.86
CA ARG A 175 -1.98 -28.43 -30.95
C ARG A 175 -1.32 -27.06 -30.78
N PRO A 176 -0.79 -26.47 -31.87
CA PRO A 176 -0.06 -25.21 -31.80
C PRO A 176 -0.93 -24.10 -31.22
N SER A 177 -0.39 -23.39 -30.24
CA SER A 177 -1.01 -22.22 -29.63
C SER A 177 -0.25 -20.95 -30.04
N PRO A 178 -0.92 -19.82 -30.27
CA PRO A 178 -0.27 -18.59 -30.71
C PRO A 178 0.73 -18.07 -29.65
N ARG A 179 1.90 -17.66 -30.11
CA ARG A 179 3.03 -17.06 -29.37
C ARG A 179 3.67 -15.93 -30.18
N PRO A 180 2.90 -14.89 -30.53
CA PRO A 180 3.39 -13.82 -31.38
C PRO A 180 4.55 -13.07 -30.72
N LEU A 181 5.46 -12.62 -31.57
CA LEU A 181 6.61 -11.80 -31.22
C LEU A 181 6.26 -10.34 -31.50
N VAL A 182 6.40 -9.50 -30.50
CA VAL A 182 6.19 -8.06 -30.57
C VAL A 182 7.55 -7.38 -30.50
N THR A 183 7.86 -6.60 -31.51
CA THR A 183 9.05 -5.75 -31.52
C THR A 183 8.69 -4.37 -31.00
N LEU A 184 9.47 -3.91 -30.04
CA LEU A 184 9.29 -2.68 -29.29
C LEU A 184 10.51 -1.79 -29.46
N ARG A 185 10.29 -0.48 -29.44
CA ARG A 185 11.32 0.56 -29.45
C ARG A 185 11.20 1.42 -28.20
N THR A 186 12.29 1.59 -27.47
CA THR A 186 12.35 2.36 -26.22
C THR A 186 13.70 3.05 -26.05
N ASP A 187 13.73 4.19 -25.39
CA ASP A 187 14.91 4.92 -24.93
C ASP A 187 15.32 4.54 -23.49
N GLU A 188 14.55 3.66 -22.85
CA GLU A 188 14.76 3.23 -21.47
C GLU A 188 15.57 1.93 -21.41
N ARG A 189 16.30 1.74 -20.29
CA ARG A 189 17.15 0.56 -20.04
C ARG A 189 16.57 -0.30 -18.91
N PRO A 190 15.47 -1.04 -19.15
CA PRO A 190 14.90 -1.95 -18.15
C PRO A 190 15.84 -3.11 -17.81
N HIS A 191 15.71 -3.67 -16.62
CA HIS A 191 16.51 -4.81 -16.14
C HIS A 191 16.06 -6.15 -16.75
N LEU A 192 16.14 -6.26 -18.08
CA LEU A 192 15.77 -7.46 -18.82
C LEU A 192 16.92 -8.47 -18.83
N GLY A 193 16.66 -9.67 -18.31
CA GLY A 193 17.50 -10.85 -18.46
C GLY A 193 16.88 -11.85 -19.41
N GLU A 194 17.61 -12.93 -19.72
CA GLU A 194 17.06 -14.03 -20.52
C GLU A 194 15.78 -14.56 -19.89
N ARG A 195 14.71 -14.64 -20.70
CA ARG A 195 13.41 -15.18 -20.30
C ARG A 195 12.72 -14.42 -19.16
N THR A 196 13.16 -13.20 -18.86
CA THR A 196 12.46 -12.32 -17.92
C THR A 196 11.02 -12.11 -18.38
N LYS A 197 10.08 -12.31 -17.47
CA LYS A 197 8.68 -12.00 -17.73
C LYS A 197 8.45 -10.50 -17.60
N VAL A 198 7.62 -9.99 -18.50
CA VAL A 198 7.14 -8.62 -18.47
C VAL A 198 5.64 -8.61 -18.66
N TYR A 199 4.99 -7.58 -18.16
CA TYR A 199 3.55 -7.51 -18.07
C TYR A 199 3.07 -6.18 -18.64
N ARG A 200 1.96 -6.21 -19.36
CA ARG A 200 1.19 -5.01 -19.71
C ARG A 200 -0.23 -5.12 -19.20
N SER A 201 -0.88 -3.98 -18.97
CA SER A 201 -2.30 -3.97 -18.63
C SER A 201 -3.12 -4.04 -19.93
N LEU A 202 -3.94 -5.08 -20.05
CA LEU A 202 -4.91 -5.29 -21.12
C LEU A 202 -6.31 -5.28 -20.50
N ASP A 203 -7.07 -4.22 -20.75
CA ASP A 203 -8.41 -4.01 -20.17
C ASP A 203 -8.43 -4.21 -18.65
N GLY A 204 -7.45 -3.61 -17.96
CA GLY A 204 -7.28 -3.72 -16.50
C GLY A 204 -6.62 -5.01 -16.02
N LYS A 205 -6.45 -6.02 -16.89
CA LYS A 205 -5.89 -7.33 -16.50
C LYS A 205 -4.44 -7.51 -16.96
N PRO A 206 -3.58 -8.20 -16.20
CA PRO A 206 -2.21 -8.45 -16.63
C PRO A 206 -2.16 -9.40 -17.82
N GLN A 207 -1.52 -8.99 -18.90
CA GLN A 207 -1.09 -9.87 -19.98
C GLN A 207 0.42 -10.10 -19.86
N THR A 208 0.82 -11.37 -19.87
CA THR A 208 2.21 -11.80 -19.72
C THR A 208 2.91 -11.88 -21.07
N ALA A 209 4.14 -11.38 -21.11
CA ALA A 209 5.09 -11.60 -22.18
C ALA A 209 6.46 -12.04 -21.63
N GLU A 210 7.26 -12.68 -22.47
CA GLU A 210 8.61 -13.16 -22.15
C GLU A 210 9.62 -12.41 -23.01
N PHE A 211 10.70 -11.90 -22.40
CA PHE A 211 11.81 -11.31 -23.13
C PHE A 211 12.54 -12.38 -23.95
N VAL A 212 12.68 -12.12 -25.26
CA VAL A 212 13.36 -13.03 -26.20
C VAL A 212 14.75 -12.54 -26.50
N ARG A 213 14.89 -11.27 -26.91
CA ARG A 213 16.17 -10.65 -27.24
C ARG A 213 16.07 -9.13 -27.24
N ALA A 214 17.21 -8.47 -27.00
CA ALA A 214 17.43 -7.09 -27.41
C ALA A 214 18.07 -7.09 -28.81
N GLY A 215 17.68 -6.16 -29.66
CA GLY A 215 18.38 -5.87 -30.91
C GLY A 215 19.75 -5.27 -30.62
N GLN A 216 20.76 -5.62 -31.44
CA GLN A 216 22.09 -5.02 -31.37
C GLN A 216 22.16 -3.61 -31.98
N GLU A 217 21.15 -3.23 -32.75
CA GLU A 217 21.05 -1.90 -33.36
C GLU A 217 20.52 -0.90 -32.32
N GLU A 218 21.42 -0.05 -31.83
CA GLU A 218 21.02 1.25 -31.29
C GLU A 218 20.38 2.02 -32.45
N GLY A 219 19.12 2.43 -32.30
CA GLY A 219 18.46 3.32 -33.24
C GLY A 219 19.26 4.62 -33.43
N PRO A 220 18.91 5.45 -34.42
CA PRO A 220 19.67 6.68 -34.74
C PRO A 220 19.87 7.62 -33.53
N ASP A 221 19.06 7.48 -32.46
CA ASP A 221 19.10 8.28 -31.24
C ASP A 221 19.46 7.48 -29.95
N GLY A 222 20.08 6.30 -30.08
CA GLY A 222 20.44 5.46 -28.91
C GLY A 222 19.29 4.62 -28.33
N GLU A 223 18.19 4.52 -29.08
CA GLU A 223 17.01 3.71 -28.75
C GLU A 223 17.31 2.21 -28.89
N ILE A 224 16.70 1.40 -28.02
CA ILE A 224 16.89 -0.05 -27.96
C ILE A 224 15.66 -0.73 -28.56
N LEU A 225 15.90 -1.71 -29.44
CA LEU A 225 14.87 -2.62 -29.92
C LEU A 225 14.74 -3.82 -28.98
N ILE A 226 13.54 -4.11 -28.51
CA ILE A 226 13.24 -5.22 -27.61
C ILE A 226 12.22 -6.14 -28.29
N VAL A 227 12.48 -7.44 -28.30
CA VAL A 227 11.50 -8.44 -28.78
C VAL A 227 10.92 -9.19 -27.59
N LEU A 228 9.61 -9.10 -27.46
CA LEU A 228 8.84 -9.82 -26.46
C LEU A 228 7.95 -10.87 -27.11
N ARG A 229 7.75 -12.01 -26.45
CA ARG A 229 6.80 -13.04 -26.85
C ARG A 229 5.55 -12.96 -25.99
N ILE A 230 4.37 -12.75 -26.57
CA ILE A 230 3.11 -12.78 -25.82
C ILE A 230 2.76 -14.22 -25.44
N MET A 231 2.40 -14.43 -24.17
CA MET A 231 2.22 -15.77 -23.61
C MET A 231 0.76 -16.13 -23.34
N ASP A 232 -0.07 -15.15 -22.97
CA ASP A 232 -1.45 -15.39 -22.53
C ASP A 232 -2.43 -14.30 -23.03
N ARG A 233 -3.70 -14.43 -22.62
CA ARG A 233 -4.82 -13.53 -22.93
C ARG A 233 -5.11 -13.26 -24.41
N MET A 234 -4.77 -14.20 -25.29
CA MET A 234 -5.08 -14.16 -26.72
C MET A 234 -6.37 -14.92 -27.11
N GLY A 235 -7.20 -15.29 -26.13
CA GLY A 235 -8.36 -16.16 -26.36
C GLY A 235 -8.00 -17.65 -26.43
N ARG A 236 -8.97 -18.48 -26.77
CA ARG A 236 -8.85 -19.96 -26.84
C ARG A 236 -8.67 -20.50 -28.28
N GLY A 237 -8.72 -19.61 -29.27
CA GLY A 237 -8.63 -19.94 -30.69
C GLY A 237 -7.19 -20.12 -31.17
N LYS A 238 -7.06 -20.57 -32.42
CA LYS A 238 -5.76 -20.59 -33.12
C LYS A 238 -5.32 -19.17 -33.49
N GLU A 239 -6.27 -18.32 -33.83
CA GLU A 239 -6.06 -16.89 -34.06
C GLU A 239 -6.28 -16.12 -32.75
N PRO A 240 -5.40 -15.16 -32.43
CA PRO A 240 -5.59 -14.27 -31.30
C PRO A 240 -6.92 -13.51 -31.37
N ALA A 241 -7.59 -13.35 -30.24
CA ALA A 241 -8.80 -12.53 -30.16
C ALA A 241 -8.50 -11.07 -30.58
N PRO A 242 -9.43 -10.38 -31.25
CA PRO A 242 -9.28 -8.96 -31.57
C PRO A 242 -8.94 -8.13 -30.32
N GLY A 243 -8.01 -7.18 -30.44
CA GLY A 243 -7.53 -6.35 -29.32
C GLY A 243 -6.55 -7.04 -28.36
N SER A 244 -6.30 -8.35 -28.48
CA SER A 244 -5.38 -9.05 -27.56
C SER A 244 -3.90 -8.81 -27.86
N LEU A 245 -3.58 -8.34 -29.06
CA LEU A 245 -2.23 -7.99 -29.49
C LEU A 245 -2.10 -6.49 -29.65
N PRO A 246 -0.92 -5.91 -29.35
CA PRO A 246 -0.68 -4.51 -29.60
C PRO A 246 -0.66 -4.21 -31.10
N GLU A 247 -0.99 -2.97 -31.47
CA GLU A 247 -0.88 -2.50 -32.84
C GLU A 247 0.43 -1.72 -33.07
N PRO A 248 1.06 -1.80 -34.26
CA PRO A 248 2.19 -0.94 -34.59
C PRO A 248 1.86 0.55 -34.40
N GLY A 249 2.73 1.27 -33.70
CA GLY A 249 2.55 2.67 -33.31
C GLY A 249 2.00 2.87 -31.89
N GLU A 250 1.45 1.83 -31.26
CA GLU A 250 0.94 1.92 -29.89
C GLU A 250 2.08 2.10 -28.88
N ARG A 251 1.91 3.03 -27.93
CA ARG A 251 2.87 3.28 -26.84
C ARG A 251 2.33 2.69 -25.55
N ILE A 252 3.06 1.72 -24.99
CA ILE A 252 2.59 0.87 -23.90
C ILE A 252 3.58 0.92 -22.73
N ALA A 253 3.03 0.94 -21.51
CA ALA A 253 3.78 0.70 -20.29
C ALA A 253 3.93 -0.80 -20.03
N TRP A 254 5.17 -1.24 -19.93
CA TRP A 254 5.54 -2.60 -19.57
C TRP A 254 6.16 -2.60 -18.17
N THR A 255 5.83 -3.60 -17.36
CA THR A 255 6.36 -3.77 -16.00
C THR A 255 7.08 -5.10 -15.88
N LEU A 256 8.12 -5.16 -15.06
CA LEU A 256 8.83 -6.41 -14.74
C LEU A 256 8.23 -7.11 -13.50
N PHE A 257 7.30 -6.46 -12.81
CA PHE A 257 6.52 -7.02 -11.71
C PHE A 257 5.12 -7.45 -12.16
N GLU A 258 4.60 -8.49 -11.50
CA GLU A 258 3.24 -9.00 -11.71
C GLU A 258 2.19 -8.04 -11.16
N HIS A 259 1.09 -7.83 -11.91
CA HIS A 259 -0.01 -6.95 -11.47
C HIS A 259 -0.95 -7.65 -10.48
N ASP A 260 -1.03 -8.98 -10.58
CA ASP A 260 -1.79 -9.83 -9.68
C ASP A 260 -0.84 -10.90 -9.12
N GLN A 261 -0.52 -10.78 -7.84
CA GLN A 261 0.34 -11.74 -7.16
C GLN A 261 -0.37 -13.08 -7.02
N ARG A 262 0.27 -14.14 -7.49
CA ARG A 262 -0.22 -15.50 -7.23
C ARG A 262 0.19 -15.92 -5.82
N GLY A 263 -0.73 -16.59 -5.13
CA GLY A 263 -0.43 -17.16 -3.82
C GLY A 263 0.78 -18.09 -3.86
N GLY A 264 1.56 -18.06 -2.79
CA GLY A 264 2.72 -18.92 -2.60
C GLY A 264 2.36 -20.42 -2.56
N PRO A 265 3.38 -21.30 -2.49
CA PRO A 265 3.16 -22.73 -2.36
C PRO A 265 2.27 -23.07 -1.16
N LYS A 266 1.51 -24.16 -1.27
CA LYS A 266 0.69 -24.66 -0.15
C LYS A 266 1.61 -24.91 1.05
N LEU A 267 1.27 -24.31 2.19
CA LEU A 267 1.95 -24.59 3.46
C LEU A 267 1.65 -26.04 3.90
N PRO A 268 2.57 -26.69 4.64
CA PRO A 268 2.34 -28.01 5.20
C PRO A 268 1.13 -27.99 6.15
N ASP A 269 0.51 -29.16 6.31
CA ASP A 269 -0.54 -29.32 7.31
C ASP A 269 0.10 -29.24 8.72
N PRO A 270 -0.65 -28.86 9.78
CA PRO A 270 -0.08 -28.63 11.11
C PRO A 270 0.74 -29.81 11.65
N GLU A 271 0.31 -31.05 11.38
CA GLU A 271 1.02 -32.28 11.80
C GLU A 271 2.39 -32.46 11.11
N GLU A 272 2.58 -31.81 9.96
CA GLU A 272 3.81 -31.84 9.17
C GLU A 272 4.70 -30.61 9.41
N THR A 273 4.36 -29.75 10.39
CA THR A 273 5.19 -28.58 10.71
C THR A 273 6.53 -28.97 11.32
N PRO A 274 7.66 -28.38 10.86
CA PRO A 274 8.96 -28.64 11.45
C PRO A 274 9.01 -28.31 12.94
N TRP A 275 9.79 -29.09 13.70
CA TRP A 275 9.92 -28.92 15.15
C TRP A 275 10.40 -27.54 15.58
N THR A 276 11.10 -26.83 14.71
CA THR A 276 11.59 -25.46 14.92
C THR A 276 10.51 -24.39 14.88
N HIS A 277 9.31 -24.70 14.37
CA HIS A 277 8.24 -23.73 14.15
C HIS A 277 6.93 -24.12 14.84
N GLY A 278 6.84 -25.26 15.52
CA GLY A 278 5.59 -25.69 16.15
C GLY A 278 5.61 -27.10 16.74
N GLY A 279 6.51 -27.98 16.28
CA GLY A 279 6.60 -29.35 16.79
C GLY A 279 5.52 -30.28 16.23
N PRO A 280 5.82 -31.56 15.94
CA PRO A 280 4.75 -32.56 15.98
C PRO A 280 4.16 -32.52 17.40
N PRO A 281 2.83 -32.60 17.58
CA PRO A 281 2.20 -32.36 18.87
C PRO A 281 2.74 -33.36 19.90
N GLY A 282 3.60 -32.88 20.79
CA GLY A 282 3.78 -33.52 22.09
C GLY A 282 2.50 -33.34 22.90
N ALA A 283 2.24 -34.22 23.85
CA ALA A 283 1.04 -34.18 24.71
C ALA A 283 0.79 -32.81 25.38
N ASP A 284 1.78 -31.92 25.45
CA ASP A 284 1.68 -30.55 25.96
C ASP A 284 0.93 -29.57 25.03
N ALA A 285 0.85 -29.81 23.72
CA ALA A 285 0.08 -28.96 22.82
C ALA A 285 -1.43 -29.02 23.11
N ALA A 286 -1.93 -30.18 23.55
CA ALA A 286 -3.30 -30.34 24.05
C ALA A 286 -3.48 -29.74 25.46
N ALA A 287 -2.41 -29.67 26.26
CA ALA A 287 -2.43 -29.05 27.59
C ALA A 287 -2.31 -27.51 27.56
N HIS A 288 -1.95 -26.93 26.42
CA HIS A 288 -1.87 -25.48 26.19
C HIS A 288 -2.89 -24.96 25.16
N ALA A 289 -3.84 -25.81 24.75
CA ALA A 289 -5.02 -25.36 24.05
C ALA A 289 -5.83 -24.45 25.00
N GLU A 290 -5.61 -23.13 24.90
CA GLU A 290 -6.42 -22.14 25.62
C GLU A 290 -7.88 -22.33 25.21
N HIS A 291 -8.73 -22.65 26.19
CA HIS A 291 -10.15 -22.73 25.96
C HIS A 291 -10.69 -21.34 25.60
N PRO A 292 -11.66 -21.24 24.67
CA PRO A 292 -12.29 -19.97 24.37
C PRO A 292 -12.86 -19.35 25.65
N ASP A 293 -12.78 -18.03 25.75
CA ASP A 293 -13.41 -17.31 26.86
C ASP A 293 -14.89 -17.71 26.95
N PRO A 294 -15.42 -17.91 28.17
CA PRO A 294 -16.82 -18.27 28.34
C PRO A 294 -17.70 -17.15 27.77
N VAL A 295 -18.72 -17.55 27.01
CA VAL A 295 -19.70 -16.61 26.42
C VAL A 295 -20.25 -15.70 27.52
N THR A 296 -20.11 -14.39 27.33
CA THR A 296 -20.62 -13.41 28.27
C THR A 296 -22.05 -13.00 27.88
N PRO A 297 -22.87 -12.47 28.82
CA PRO A 297 -24.20 -11.96 28.50
C PRO A 297 -24.22 -10.85 27.45
N GLU A 298 -23.08 -10.16 27.28
CA GLU A 298 -22.86 -9.08 26.32
C GLU A 298 -22.75 -9.60 24.87
N ASP A 299 -22.39 -10.87 24.68
CA ASP A 299 -22.24 -11.54 23.38
C ASP A 299 -23.57 -12.03 22.78
N LEU A 300 -24.69 -11.92 23.52
CA LEU A 300 -26.02 -12.41 23.15
C LEU A 300 -27.01 -11.28 22.76
N LEU A 301 -26.52 -10.04 22.60
CA LEU A 301 -27.29 -8.86 22.20
C LEU A 301 -27.33 -8.69 20.68
#